data_AF-D1YWL0-F1
#
_entry.id   AF-D1YWL0-F1
#
_cell.length_a   1.000
_cell.length_b   1.000
_cell.length_c   1.000
_cell.angle_alpha   90.00
_cell.angle_beta   90.00
_cell.angle_gamma   90.00
#
_symmetry.space_group_name_H-M   'P 1'
#
loop_
_entity.id
_entity.type
_entity.pdbx_description
1 polymer ?
#
loop_
_entity_poly.entity_id
_entity_poly.type
_entity_poly.pdbx_seq_one_letter_code
_entity_poly.pdbx_strand_id
1 'polypeptide(L)'
;MPAILVIVILNGIREELLYRGLFLKKYEPVFGPIVSNVLQALIFSLSHTVAGRGAIAYTSFTLAFVVITFLLGLALGYLMRRTDSLLGPVLFHAGTDIPIFMGIISNLP
;
A
#
# COMPACT_ATOMS: atom_id res chain seq x y z
N MET A 1 8.18 -17.54 11.20
CA MET A 1 8.74 -16.99 9.94
C MET A 1 7.86 -17.27 8.72
N PRO A 2 7.40 -18.50 8.41
CA PRO A 2 6.55 -18.75 7.23
C PRO A 2 5.23 -17.97 7.23
N ALA A 3 4.61 -17.79 8.40
CA ALA A 3 3.36 -17.05 8.55
C ALA A 3 3.46 -15.57 8.14
N ILE A 4 4.65 -14.94 8.29
CA ILE A 4 4.84 -13.54 7.86
C ILE A 4 4.71 -13.44 6.35
N LEU A 5 5.31 -14.35 5.59
CA LEU A 5 5.21 -14.36 4.14
C LEU A 5 3.74 -14.48 3.68
N VAL A 6 2.97 -15.35 4.32
CA VAL A 6 1.54 -15.49 4.03
C VAL A 6 0.80 -14.18 4.31
N ILE A 7 1.03 -13.58 5.48
CA ILE A 7 0.35 -12.34 5.88
C ILE A 7 0.69 -11.19 4.93
N VAL A 8 1.96 -10.95 4.63
CA VAL A 8 2.36 -9.82 3.78
C VAL A 8 1.91 -9.99 2.34
N ILE A 9 1.89 -11.23 1.81
CA ILE A 9 1.37 -11.50 0.47
C ILE A 9 -0.13 -11.25 0.42
N LEU A 10 -0.88 -11.78 1.40
CA LEU A 10 -2.33 -11.54 1.46
C LEU A 10 -2.67 -10.07 1.69
N ASN A 11 -1.87 -9.35 2.49
CA ASN A 11 -1.99 -7.92 2.70
C ASN A 11 -1.76 -7.15 1.38
N GLY A 12 -0.65 -7.42 0.71
CA GLY A 12 -0.32 -6.85 -0.59
C GLY A 12 -1.41 -7.13 -1.62
N ILE A 13 -1.91 -8.36 -1.74
CA ILE A 13 -3.02 -8.69 -2.65
C ILE A 13 -4.26 -7.85 -2.34
N ARG A 14 -4.68 -7.79 -1.07
CA ARG A 14 -5.87 -7.03 -0.65
C ARG A 14 -5.74 -5.56 -1.02
N GLU A 15 -4.63 -4.94 -0.68
CA GLU A 15 -4.44 -3.51 -0.87
C GLU A 15 -4.21 -3.16 -2.34
N GLU A 16 -3.41 -3.94 -3.08
CA GLU A 16 -3.20 -3.69 -4.50
C GLU A 16 -4.47 -3.89 -5.33
N LEU A 17 -5.32 -4.88 -4.97
CA LEU A 17 -6.64 -5.01 -5.60
C LEU A 17 -7.52 -3.77 -5.37
N LEU A 18 -7.52 -3.22 -4.16
CA LEU A 18 -8.32 -2.04 -3.84
C LEU A 18 -7.78 -0.79 -4.52
N TYR A 19 -6.52 -0.45 -4.30
CA TYR A 19 -5.98 0.84 -4.75
C TYR A 19 -5.65 0.85 -6.24
N ARG A 20 -5.13 -0.25 -6.80
CA ARG A 20 -4.70 -0.31 -8.20
C ARG A 20 -5.73 -1.04 -9.06
N GLY A 21 -6.26 -2.16 -8.58
CA GLY A 21 -7.28 -2.92 -9.29
C GLY A 21 -8.60 -2.15 -9.42
N LEU A 22 -9.05 -1.49 -8.36
CA LEU A 22 -10.32 -0.76 -8.33
C LEU A 22 -10.16 0.75 -8.51
N PHE A 23 -9.47 1.45 -7.59
CA PHE A 23 -9.44 2.92 -7.62
C PHE A 23 -8.70 3.45 -8.85
N LEU A 24 -7.46 3.04 -9.09
CA LEU A 24 -6.69 3.49 -10.26
C LEU A 24 -7.44 3.21 -11.56
N LYS A 25 -7.91 1.97 -11.79
CA LYS A 25 -8.64 1.60 -13.02
C LYS A 25 -9.96 2.36 -13.17
N LYS A 26 -10.70 2.64 -12.09
CA LYS A 26 -11.97 3.39 -12.18
C LYS A 26 -11.76 4.89 -12.37
N TYR A 27 -10.68 5.45 -11.86
CA TYR A 27 -10.37 6.87 -12.00
C TYR A 27 -9.80 7.20 -13.38
N GLU A 28 -9.07 6.28 -13.99
CA GLU A 28 -8.35 6.53 -15.25
C GLU A 28 -9.24 7.00 -16.42
N PRO A 29 -10.43 6.43 -16.66
CA PRO A 29 -11.35 6.92 -17.70
C PRO A 29 -11.91 8.34 -17.43
N VAL A 30 -11.88 8.81 -16.18
CA VAL A 30 -12.48 10.09 -15.77
C VAL A 30 -11.42 11.20 -15.70
N PHE A 31 -10.28 10.91 -15.09
CA PHE A 31 -9.24 11.92 -14.79
C PHE A 31 -7.95 11.73 -15.61
N GLY A 32 -7.86 10.65 -16.38
CA GLY A 32 -6.67 10.28 -17.11
C GLY A 32 -5.57 9.67 -16.23
N PRO A 33 -4.50 9.16 -16.87
CA PRO A 33 -3.50 8.30 -16.25
C PRO A 33 -2.75 8.94 -15.07
N ILE A 34 -2.31 10.18 -15.22
CA ILE A 34 -1.43 10.85 -14.25
C ILE A 34 -2.21 11.21 -12.98
N VAL A 35 -3.34 11.91 -13.14
CA VAL A 35 -4.17 12.36 -12.03
C VAL A 35 -4.72 11.17 -11.26
N SER A 36 -5.15 10.12 -11.95
CA SER A 36 -5.65 8.89 -11.30
C SER A 36 -4.59 8.21 -10.44
N ASN A 37 -3.33 8.21 -10.89
CA ASN A 37 -2.22 7.66 -10.11
C ASN A 37 -1.95 8.47 -8.85
N VAL A 38 -2.07 9.80 -8.91
CA VAL A 38 -1.95 10.68 -7.74
C VAL A 38 -3.10 10.46 -6.77
N LEU A 39 -4.35 10.43 -7.27
CA LEU A 39 -5.54 10.26 -6.43
C LEU A 39 -5.54 8.93 -5.68
N GLN A 40 -5.27 7.81 -6.36
CA GLN A 40 -5.20 6.51 -5.68
C GLN A 40 -4.07 6.48 -4.64
N ALA A 41 -2.91 7.07 -4.94
CA ALA A 41 -1.76 7.09 -4.03
C ALA A 41 -2.05 7.94 -2.79
N LEU A 42 -2.81 9.02 -2.95
CA LEU A 42 -3.25 9.88 -1.85
C LEU A 42 -4.22 9.14 -0.92
N ILE A 43 -5.21 8.42 -1.49
CA ILE A 43 -6.17 7.64 -0.69
C ILE A 43 -5.44 6.48 0.02
N PHE A 44 -4.51 5.81 -0.67
CA PHE A 44 -3.64 4.78 -0.10
C PHE A 44 -2.85 5.31 1.10
N SER A 45 -2.10 6.40 0.94
CA SER A 45 -1.26 6.92 2.01
C SER A 45 -2.07 7.45 3.20
N LEU A 46 -3.19 8.13 2.95
CA LEU A 46 -4.05 8.66 4.01
C LEU A 46 -4.71 7.55 4.84
N SER A 47 -4.97 6.37 4.27
CA SER A 47 -5.50 5.23 5.04
C SER A 47 -4.58 4.82 6.21
N HIS A 48 -3.27 5.07 6.07
CA HIS A 48 -2.28 4.79 7.09
C HIS A 48 -2.28 5.80 8.24
N THR A 49 -2.99 6.93 8.13
CA THR A 49 -3.19 7.83 9.28
C THR A 49 -4.07 7.19 10.35
N VAL A 50 -5.12 6.48 9.91
CA VAL A 50 -6.04 5.74 10.79
C VAL A 50 -5.35 4.50 11.32
N ALA A 51 -4.64 3.76 10.47
CA ALA A 51 -3.91 2.57 10.90
C ALA A 51 -2.75 2.91 11.85
N GLY A 52 -2.03 4.01 11.60
CA GLY A 52 -0.89 4.44 12.43
C GLY A 52 -1.26 5.11 13.75
N ARG A 53 -2.51 5.54 13.93
CA ARG A 53 -3.00 6.21 15.17
C ARG A 53 -4.20 5.52 15.83
N GLY A 54 -4.72 4.44 15.24
CA GLY A 54 -5.89 3.72 15.71
C GLY A 54 -5.56 2.63 16.74
N ALA A 55 -6.48 1.67 16.90
CA ALA A 55 -6.37 0.59 17.89
C ALA A 55 -5.12 -0.32 17.71
N ILE A 56 -4.43 -0.25 16.57
CA ILE A 56 -3.22 -1.03 16.25
C ILE A 56 -2.15 -0.06 15.72
N ALA A 57 -1.71 0.89 16.55
CA ALA A 57 -0.63 1.80 16.18
C ALA A 57 0.70 1.04 16.05
N TYR A 58 1.29 1.05 14.85
CA TYR A 58 2.58 0.39 14.56
C TYR A 58 3.73 1.37 14.32
N THR A 59 3.47 2.68 14.36
CA THR A 59 4.51 3.72 14.25
C THR A 59 4.10 5.04 14.92
N SER A 60 5.04 5.65 15.64
CA SER A 60 4.90 7.01 16.18
C SER A 60 5.17 8.11 15.14
N PHE A 61 5.73 7.75 13.98
CA PHE A 61 6.12 8.68 12.91
C PHE A 61 5.06 8.75 11.79
N THR A 62 3.79 8.92 12.14
CA THR A 62 2.65 8.82 11.19
C THR A 62 2.83 9.70 9.94
N LEU A 63 3.26 10.96 10.10
CA LEU A 63 3.39 11.88 8.96
C LEU A 63 4.47 11.42 7.97
N ALA A 64 5.64 11.02 8.48
CA ALA A 64 6.71 10.49 7.65
C ALA A 64 6.26 9.22 6.92
N PHE A 65 5.51 8.35 7.62
CA PHE A 65 4.97 7.12 7.04
C PHE A 65 3.96 7.38 5.92
N VAL A 66 3.07 8.37 6.07
CA VAL A 66 2.15 8.82 5.01
C VAL A 66 2.92 9.34 3.80
N VAL A 67 3.98 10.13 4.00
CA VAL A 67 4.79 10.64 2.87
C VAL A 67 5.47 9.50 2.13
N ILE A 68 6.08 8.55 2.85
CA ILE A 68 6.75 7.39 2.26
C ILE A 68 5.76 6.50 1.51
N THR A 69 4.62 6.17 2.12
CA THR A 69 3.58 5.35 1.48
C THR A 69 2.94 6.07 0.30
N PHE A 70 2.85 7.41 0.30
CA PHE A 70 2.41 8.16 -0.87
C PHE A 70 3.36 7.97 -2.06
N LEU A 71 4.67 8.10 -1.84
CA LEU A 71 5.68 7.90 -2.88
C LEU A 71 5.69 6.46 -3.39
N LEU A 72 5.58 5.48 -2.49
CA LEU A 72 5.40 4.06 -2.85
C LEU A 72 4.10 3.88 -3.67
N GLY A 73 3.03 4.52 -3.22
CA GLY A 73 1.72 4.60 -3.87
C GLY A 73 1.83 4.95 -5.35
N LEU A 74 2.53 6.05 -5.63
CA LEU A 74 2.80 6.57 -6.97
C LEU A 74 3.63 5.59 -7.81
N ALA A 75 4.70 5.03 -7.23
CA ALA A 75 5.60 4.12 -7.92
C ALA A 75 4.90 2.82 -8.32
N LEU A 76 4.14 2.21 -7.41
CA LEU A 76 3.43 0.96 -7.68
C LEU A 76 2.24 1.17 -8.64
N GLY A 77 1.53 2.30 -8.55
CA GLY A 77 0.49 2.62 -9.52
C GLY A 77 1.03 2.97 -10.91
N TYR A 78 2.25 3.51 -11.01
CA TYR A 78 2.97 3.60 -12.28
C TYR A 78 3.35 2.21 -12.81
N LEU A 79 3.96 1.36 -11.97
CA LEU A 79 4.37 0.00 -12.32
C LEU A 79 3.18 -0.83 -12.83
N MET A 80 2.06 -0.78 -12.12
CA MET A 80 0.83 -1.47 -12.49
C MET A 80 0.38 -1.07 -13.90
N ARG A 81 0.29 0.22 -14.22
CA ARG A 81 -0.16 0.69 -15.54
C ARG A 81 0.83 0.34 -16.65
N ARG A 82 2.13 0.34 -16.36
CA ARG A 82 3.17 -0.02 -17.34
C ARG A 82 3.20 -1.50 -17.67
N THR A 83 2.74 -2.35 -16.74
CA THR A 83 2.76 -3.81 -16.89
C THR A 83 1.38 -4.43 -17.10
N ASP A 84 0.31 -3.64 -16.92
CA ASP A 84 -1.08 -4.09 -16.75
C ASP A 84 -1.22 -5.32 -15.84
N SER A 85 -0.42 -5.34 -14.77
CA SER A 85 -0.33 -6.47 -13.85
C SER A 85 -0.26 -6.00 -12.41
N LEU A 86 -0.96 -6.73 -11.53
CA LEU A 86 -0.87 -6.54 -10.09
C LEU A 86 0.31 -7.31 -9.47
N LEU A 87 0.92 -8.26 -10.18
CA LEU A 87 1.95 -9.12 -9.60
C LEU A 87 3.16 -8.33 -9.10
N GLY A 88 3.67 -7.41 -9.93
CA GLY A 88 4.77 -6.52 -9.55
C GLY A 88 4.44 -5.70 -8.30
N PRO A 89 3.36 -4.89 -8.32
CA PRO A 89 2.89 -4.16 -7.15
C PRO A 89 2.74 -5.03 -5.89
N VAL A 90 2.11 -6.19 -5.99
CA VAL A 90 1.88 -7.10 -4.85
C VAL A 90 3.19 -7.58 -4.25
N LEU A 91 4.16 -7.99 -5.08
CA LEU A 91 5.45 -8.48 -4.60
C LEU A 91 6.28 -7.37 -3.93
N PHE A 92 6.31 -6.17 -4.52
CA PHE A 92 7.00 -5.03 -3.92
C PHE A 92 6.35 -4.59 -2.60
N HIS A 93 5.02 -4.50 -2.56
CA HIS A 93 4.27 -4.18 -1.35
C HIS A 93 4.52 -5.22 -0.25
N ALA A 94 4.37 -6.50 -0.58
CA ALA A 94 4.64 -7.59 0.36
C ALA A 94 6.08 -7.50 0.93
N GLY A 95 7.06 -7.14 0.10
CA GLY A 95 8.44 -6.91 0.53
C GLY A 95 8.58 -5.76 1.53
N THR A 96 7.90 -4.62 1.28
CA THR A 96 7.94 -3.45 2.19
C THR A 96 7.20 -3.70 3.50
N ASP A 97 6.24 -4.61 3.51
CA ASP A 97 5.42 -4.96 4.68
C ASP A 97 6.16 -5.86 5.68
N ILE A 98 7.17 -6.62 5.25
CA ILE A 98 7.94 -7.52 6.12
C ILE A 98 8.42 -6.81 7.40
N PRO A 99 9.18 -5.70 7.34
CA PRO A 99 9.63 -5.01 8.55
C PRO A 99 8.49 -4.45 9.39
N ILE A 100 7.37 -4.04 8.77
CA ILE A 100 6.20 -3.50 9.48
C ILE A 100 5.51 -4.59 10.30
N PHE A 101 5.20 -5.73 9.69
CA PHE A 101 4.59 -6.86 10.40
C PHE A 101 5.53 -7.49 11.42
N MET A 102 6.85 -7.51 11.18
CA MET A 102 7.82 -7.89 12.21
C MET A 102 7.76 -6.94 13.41
N GLY A 103 7.70 -5.63 13.17
CA GLY A 103 7.51 -4.63 14.21
C GLY A 103 6.23 -4.86 15.01
N ILE A 104 5.10 -5.06 14.34
CA ILE A 104 3.81 -5.35 15.01
C ILE A 104 3.91 -6.61 15.87
N ILE A 105 4.36 -7.73 15.29
CA ILE A 105 4.39 -9.03 15.98
C ILE A 105 5.34 -9.01 17.17
N SER A 106 6.49 -8.35 17.05
CA SER A 106 7.47 -8.24 18.15
C SER A 106 6.99 -7.41 19.34
N ASN A 107 5.95 -6.58 19.15
CA ASN A 107 5.34 -5.75 20.18
C ASN A 107 3.97 -6.28 20.65
N LEU A 108 3.57 -7.49 20.24
CA LEU A 108 2.40 -8.15 20.81
C LEU A 108 2.71 -8.57 22.26
N PRO A 109 1.75 -8.41 23.19
CA PRO A 109 1.90 -8.82 24.59
C PRO A 109 1.99 -10.34 24.77
#